data_AF-A0A0D8XWK3-F1
#
_entry.id   AF-A0A0D8XWK3-F1
#
_cell.length_a   1.000
_cell.length_b   1.000
_cell.length_c   1.000
_cell.angle_alpha   90.00
_cell.angle_beta   90.00
_cell.angle_gamma   90.00
#
_symmetry.space_group_name_H-M   'P 1'
#
loop_
_entity.id
_entity.type
_entity.pdbx_description
1 polymer ?
#
loop_
_entity_poly.entity_id
_entity_poly.type
_entity_poly.pdbx_seq_one_letter_code
_entity_poly.pdbx_strand_id
1 'polypeptide(L)'
;MLSRLALRPSLVLPYNVRYFSKSVVRSARFGGVGSGGVHRFSEQAGIGVRAGKTLKERLLGPTTGAPYVYGTYALAGASLFGIGALMYYGLVSKEQSILQASALWPPYVRERLSSTYSYLAGSLAVTAASGVAASRNAAIMRLTQSGGVMGLFATLAVIIGTGVLCQSIDYDSTVAKHLAWMLHCGAMGAVLAPMVYIGGPVLMRAAWYTAGIVAGLSATAITAPSEKFLMMSGPLAMGLGVVFVANIGTFFFHPGTALGAGLMSVVLYGGLILFSAFLLHDTQRVVKHAQMYPQQTRMYGAPQIRSFDPINAQLSIYMDVLNIFIRMAMIMGGMSGTRKK
;
A
#
# COMPACT_ATOMS: atom_id res chain seq x y z
N MET A 1 29.25 44.30 37.23
CA MET A 1 28.63 45.58 37.63
C MET A 1 28.07 46.22 36.37
N LEU A 2 26.78 45.98 36.11
CA LEU A 2 25.76 47.04 36.12
C LEU A 2 26.02 48.12 35.06
N SER A 3 25.49 47.95 33.85
CA SER A 3 24.11 48.33 33.46
C SER A 3 24.01 49.77 32.97
N ARG A 4 24.00 49.96 31.64
CA ARG A 4 23.38 51.06 30.85
C ARG A 4 23.33 50.57 29.39
N LEU A 5 22.27 50.64 28.59
CA LEU A 5 20.94 51.21 28.73
C LEU A 5 20.06 50.63 27.59
N ALA A 6 18.79 50.36 27.91
CA ALA A 6 17.58 50.58 27.11
C ALA A 6 17.56 50.18 25.61
N LEU A 7 16.80 49.13 25.25
CA LEU A 7 15.38 49.21 24.83
C LEU A 7 15.18 49.83 23.44
N ARG A 8 14.99 48.95 22.44
CA ARG A 8 14.11 49.21 21.28
C ARG A 8 13.05 48.10 21.21
N PRO A 9 11.75 48.43 21.21
CA PRO A 9 10.67 47.45 21.13
C PRO A 9 10.13 47.26 19.70
N SER A 10 9.40 46.15 19.57
CA SER A 10 8.24 45.89 18.70
C SER A 10 8.41 45.90 17.17
N LEU A 11 8.54 44.71 16.59
CA LEU A 11 7.92 44.40 15.30
C LEU A 11 6.97 43.21 15.49
N VAL A 12 5.72 43.57 15.75
CA VAL A 12 4.53 42.71 15.69
C VAL A 12 4.35 42.28 14.23
N LEU A 13 4.31 40.97 14.02
CA LEU A 13 3.89 40.33 12.77
C LEU A 13 2.45 40.73 12.44
N PRO A 14 2.15 41.32 11.26
CA PRO A 14 0.77 41.46 10.85
C PRO A 14 0.23 40.13 10.30
N TYR A 15 -0.92 39.75 10.84
CA TYR A 15 -1.86 38.75 10.35
C TYR A 15 -2.13 38.94 8.84
N ASN A 16 -1.71 38.00 8.00
CA ASN A 16 -2.13 37.94 6.60
C ASN A 16 -3.43 37.14 6.49
N VAL A 17 -4.56 37.85 6.54
CA VAL A 17 -5.87 37.36 6.13
C VAL A 17 -5.83 37.14 4.62
N ARG A 18 -5.77 35.87 4.19
CA ARG A 18 -5.88 35.52 2.76
C ARG A 18 -7.30 35.82 2.29
N TYR A 19 -7.44 36.91 1.54
CA TYR A 19 -8.64 37.19 0.76
C TYR A 19 -8.89 36.05 -0.25
N PHE A 20 -10.02 35.37 -0.09
CA PHE A 20 -10.57 34.46 -1.09
C PHE A 20 -10.99 35.29 -2.31
N SER A 21 -10.18 35.27 -3.38
CA SER A 21 -10.58 35.84 -4.67
C SER A 21 -11.62 34.92 -5.32
N LYS A 22 -12.89 35.31 -5.21
CA LYS A 22 -13.99 34.75 -6.01
C LYS A 22 -13.85 35.26 -7.45
N SER A 23 -13.02 34.62 -8.28
CA SER A 23 -12.87 35.00 -9.70
C SER A 23 -12.90 33.84 -10.69
N VAL A 24 -13.55 32.72 -10.34
CA VAL A 24 -13.72 31.56 -11.25
C VAL A 24 -15.12 31.48 -11.90
N VAL A 25 -16.02 32.44 -11.66
CA VAL A 25 -17.42 32.35 -12.15
C VAL A 25 -17.74 33.26 -13.34
N ARG A 26 -16.76 33.93 -13.99
CA ARG A 26 -17.10 34.91 -15.05
C ARG A 26 -16.19 34.99 -16.29
N SER A 27 -15.60 33.88 -16.72
CA SER A 27 -14.88 33.83 -18.02
C SER A 27 -15.57 33.01 -19.10
N ALA A 28 -16.91 32.87 -19.06
CA ALA A 28 -17.69 32.17 -20.09
C ALA A 28 -18.68 33.06 -20.85
N ARG A 29 -18.60 34.39 -20.75
CA ARG A 29 -19.41 35.30 -21.56
C ARG A 29 -18.58 36.54 -21.92
N PHE A 30 -18.52 36.81 -23.23
CA PHE A 30 -17.87 37.93 -23.92
C PHE A 30 -16.37 37.76 -24.23
N GLY A 31 -16.11 37.40 -25.49
CA GLY A 31 -14.83 37.58 -26.16
C GLY A 31 -15.04 37.42 -27.67
N GLY A 32 -15.13 38.54 -28.40
CA GLY A 32 -15.14 38.52 -29.86
C GLY A 32 -15.86 39.68 -30.53
N VAL A 33 -15.39 40.92 -30.32
CA VAL A 33 -15.69 42.04 -31.23
C VAL A 33 -14.36 42.55 -31.77
N GLY A 34 -14.19 42.50 -33.09
CA GLY A 34 -13.16 43.28 -33.79
C GLY A 34 -12.54 42.64 -35.03
N SER A 35 -13.04 43.08 -36.20
CA SER A 35 -12.32 43.32 -37.47
C SER A 35 -12.27 42.23 -38.55
N GLY A 36 -13.01 42.52 -39.64
CA GLY A 36 -12.49 42.46 -41.02
C GLY A 36 -12.56 41.12 -41.76
N GLY A 37 -13.60 40.94 -42.59
CA GLY A 37 -13.60 39.87 -43.59
C GLY A 37 -14.97 39.60 -44.20
N VAL A 38 -15.26 40.25 -45.34
CA VAL A 38 -16.39 39.93 -46.22
C VAL A 38 -16.19 38.52 -46.77
N HIS A 39 -17.10 37.57 -46.53
CA HIS A 39 -17.42 36.48 -47.46
C HIS A 39 -18.77 35.81 -47.13
N ARG A 40 -19.70 36.00 -48.07
CA ARG A 40 -20.79 35.11 -48.53
C ARG A 40 -21.64 34.34 -47.51
N PHE A 41 -22.92 34.71 -47.51
CA PHE A 41 -24.07 33.85 -47.23
C PHE A 41 -23.89 32.45 -47.83
N SER A 42 -23.80 31.46 -46.95
CA SER A 42 -24.39 30.13 -47.16
C SER A 42 -24.92 29.69 -45.81
N GLU A 43 -26.23 29.82 -45.69
CA GLU A 43 -27.03 29.29 -44.61
C GLU A 43 -26.95 27.76 -44.66
N GLN A 44 -26.10 27.19 -43.82
CA GLN A 44 -26.24 25.81 -43.40
C GLN A 44 -26.16 25.80 -41.89
N ALA A 45 -27.31 26.07 -41.27
CA ALA A 45 -27.59 25.71 -39.89
C ALA A 45 -27.62 24.18 -39.78
N GLY A 46 -26.44 23.56 -39.94
CA GLY A 46 -26.21 22.22 -39.43
C GLY A 46 -26.29 22.34 -37.93
N ILE A 47 -27.35 21.79 -37.33
CA ILE A 47 -27.39 21.48 -35.91
C ILE A 47 -26.23 20.52 -35.66
N GLY A 48 -25.07 21.09 -35.35
CA GLY A 48 -23.90 20.37 -34.90
C GLY A 48 -24.21 19.86 -33.51
N VAL A 49 -25.00 18.79 -33.44
CA VAL A 49 -24.99 17.90 -32.29
C VAL A 49 -23.53 17.49 -32.18
N ARG A 50 -22.78 18.11 -31.27
CA ARG A 50 -21.51 17.55 -30.83
C ARG A 50 -21.88 16.16 -30.36
N ALA A 51 -21.67 15.16 -31.21
CA ALA A 51 -21.90 13.77 -30.86
C ALA A 51 -21.14 13.58 -29.54
N GLY A 52 -21.89 13.36 -28.46
CA GLY A 52 -21.27 13.20 -27.16
C GLY A 52 -20.24 12.11 -27.31
N LYS A 53 -18.98 12.39 -26.92
CA LYS A 53 -17.87 11.41 -27.02
C LYS A 53 -18.40 10.04 -26.61
N THR A 54 -18.24 9.07 -27.50
CA THR A 54 -18.73 7.71 -27.30
C THR A 54 -18.11 7.13 -26.03
N LEU A 55 -18.76 6.15 -25.38
CA LEU A 55 -18.19 5.51 -24.17
C LEU A 55 -16.77 4.98 -24.41
N LYS A 56 -16.52 4.46 -25.62
CA LYS A 56 -15.18 4.05 -26.07
C LYS A 56 -14.20 5.22 -26.10
N GLU A 57 -14.58 6.37 -26.66
CA GLU A 57 -13.74 7.59 -26.67
C GLU A 57 -13.56 8.22 -25.29
N ARG A 58 -14.50 8.04 -24.36
CA ARG A 58 -14.35 8.52 -22.98
C ARG A 58 -13.41 7.62 -22.17
N LEU A 59 -13.49 6.30 -22.36
CA LEU A 59 -12.69 5.32 -21.63
C LEU A 59 -11.26 5.19 -22.19
N LEU A 60 -11.12 5.19 -23.52
CA LEU A 60 -9.82 5.13 -24.19
C LEU A 60 -9.24 6.52 -24.49
N GLY A 61 -10.01 7.59 -24.21
CA GLY A 61 -9.54 8.96 -24.33
C GLY A 61 -8.44 9.30 -23.32
N PRO A 62 -7.71 10.41 -23.56
CA PRO A 62 -6.65 10.86 -22.69
C PRO A 62 -7.17 11.15 -21.28
N THR A 63 -6.47 10.64 -20.28
CA THR A 63 -6.83 10.85 -18.87
C THR A 63 -6.59 12.30 -18.44
N THR A 64 -7.51 12.85 -17.66
CA THR A 64 -7.38 14.16 -17.01
C THR A 64 -6.73 14.07 -15.63
N GLY A 65 -6.33 12.86 -15.19
CA GLY A 65 -5.82 12.60 -13.84
C GLY A 65 -6.90 12.42 -12.77
N ALA A 66 -8.18 12.63 -13.10
CA ALA A 66 -9.31 12.46 -12.18
C ALA A 66 -9.33 11.11 -11.42
N PRO A 67 -8.98 9.96 -12.04
CA PRO A 67 -8.96 8.69 -11.30
C PRO A 67 -8.00 8.67 -10.10
N TYR A 68 -6.85 9.33 -10.19
CA TYR A 68 -5.88 9.39 -9.08
C TYR A 68 -6.37 10.30 -7.95
N VAL A 69 -7.09 11.38 -8.30
CA VAL A 69 -7.73 12.27 -7.33
C VAL A 69 -8.82 11.52 -6.56
N TYR A 70 -9.69 10.78 -7.26
CA TYR A 70 -10.70 9.94 -6.61
C TYR A 70 -10.07 8.86 -5.73
N GLY A 71 -8.98 8.23 -6.18
CA GLY A 71 -8.24 7.27 -5.37
C GLY A 71 -7.68 7.88 -4.07
N THR A 72 -7.20 9.12 -4.13
CA THR A 72 -6.72 9.85 -2.95
C THR A 72 -7.86 10.15 -1.97
N TYR A 73 -9.03 10.57 -2.47
CA TYR A 73 -10.21 10.78 -1.61
C TYR A 73 -10.73 9.47 -1.01
N ALA A 74 -10.71 8.38 -1.77
CA ALA A 74 -11.07 7.06 -1.27
C ALA A 74 -10.14 6.63 -0.13
N LEU A 75 -8.81 6.83 -0.29
CA LEU A 75 -7.83 6.54 0.76
C LEU A 75 -8.06 7.41 2.02
N ALA A 76 -8.30 8.71 1.85
CA ALA A 76 -8.59 9.61 2.95
C ALA A 76 -9.89 9.21 3.68
N GLY A 77 -10.94 8.89 2.92
CA GLY A 77 -12.21 8.40 3.45
C GLY A 77 -12.07 7.09 4.22
N ALA A 78 -11.33 6.12 3.66
CA ALA A 78 -11.05 4.85 4.33
C ALA A 78 -10.26 5.03 5.63
N SER A 79 -9.31 5.95 5.65
CA SER A 79 -8.53 6.28 6.85
C SER A 79 -9.40 6.90 7.95
N LEU A 80 -10.24 7.88 7.59
CA LEU A 80 -11.18 8.52 8.51
C LEU A 80 -12.23 7.52 9.02
N PHE A 81 -12.73 6.65 8.15
CA PHE A 81 -13.65 5.58 8.52
C PHE A 81 -12.99 4.59 9.49
N GLY A 82 -11.75 4.17 9.23
CA GLY A 82 -10.99 3.29 10.11
C GLY A 82 -10.81 3.89 11.50
N ILE A 83 -10.34 5.14 11.59
CA ILE A 83 -10.17 5.85 12.87
C ILE A 83 -11.52 6.03 13.58
N GLY A 84 -12.57 6.43 12.85
CA GLY A 84 -13.92 6.59 13.38
C GLY A 84 -14.49 5.28 13.94
N ALA A 85 -14.32 4.17 13.20
CA ALA A 85 -14.75 2.86 13.64
C ALA A 85 -14.01 2.41 14.91
N LEU A 86 -12.71 2.67 15.01
CA LEU A 86 -11.93 2.34 16.19
C LEU A 86 -12.36 3.15 17.42
N MET A 87 -12.58 4.46 17.26
CA MET A 87 -13.11 5.29 18.34
C MET A 87 -14.49 4.80 18.78
N TYR A 88 -15.37 4.47 17.83
CA TYR A 88 -16.69 3.95 18.14
C TYR A 88 -16.62 2.60 18.87
N TYR A 89 -15.84 1.65 18.36
CA TYR A 89 -15.68 0.35 19.00
C TYR A 89 -15.01 0.47 20.36
N GLY A 90 -13.96 1.28 20.51
CA GLY A 90 -13.30 1.49 21.81
C GLY A 90 -14.22 2.07 22.89
N LEU A 91 -15.21 2.90 22.52
CA LEU A 91 -16.19 3.45 23.46
C LEU A 91 -17.34 2.48 23.77
N VAL A 92 -17.74 1.64 22.82
CA VAL A 92 -18.94 0.80 22.93
C VAL A 92 -18.62 -0.64 23.37
N SER A 93 -17.44 -1.16 23.05
CA SER A 93 -17.10 -2.56 23.31
C SER A 93 -16.76 -2.81 24.79
N LYS A 94 -17.47 -3.75 25.40
CA LYS A 94 -17.12 -4.33 26.72
C LYS A 94 -16.14 -5.50 26.63
N GLU A 95 -15.71 -5.87 25.42
CA GLU A 95 -14.76 -6.96 25.19
C GLU A 95 -13.33 -6.52 25.57
N GLN A 96 -12.56 -7.45 26.15
CA GLN A 96 -11.16 -7.19 26.46
C GLN A 96 -10.36 -7.05 25.16
N SER A 97 -9.68 -5.92 25.01
CA SER A 97 -8.71 -5.73 23.92
C SER A 97 -7.57 -6.75 24.03
N ILE A 98 -6.94 -7.08 22.90
CA ILE A 98 -5.75 -7.94 22.88
C ILE A 98 -4.65 -7.34 23.78
N LEU A 99 -4.54 -6.01 23.82
CA LEU A 99 -3.63 -5.28 24.70
C LEU A 99 -3.90 -5.58 26.18
N GLN A 100 -5.16 -5.54 26.62
CA GLN A 100 -5.51 -5.82 28.01
C GLN A 100 -5.30 -7.29 28.36
N ALA A 101 -5.63 -8.20 27.44
CA ALA A 101 -5.33 -9.63 27.58
C ALA A 101 -3.81 -9.90 27.61
N SER A 102 -3.00 -9.05 26.96
CA SER A 102 -1.55 -9.26 26.86
C SER A 102 -0.82 -9.18 28.19
N ALA A 103 -1.35 -8.45 29.17
CA ALA A 103 -0.81 -8.39 30.53
C ALA A 103 -0.82 -9.79 31.19
N LEU A 104 -1.80 -10.62 30.84
CA LEU A 104 -1.98 -11.97 31.36
C LEU A 104 -1.31 -13.05 30.49
N TRP A 105 -0.65 -12.67 29.38
CA TRP A 105 -0.04 -13.66 28.50
C TRP A 105 1.11 -14.39 29.17
N PRO A 106 1.10 -15.74 29.11
CA PRO A 106 2.25 -16.55 29.48
C PRO A 106 3.52 -16.17 28.68
N PRO A 107 4.72 -16.43 29.21
CA PRO A 107 5.98 -16.04 28.58
C PRO A 107 6.16 -16.62 27.17
N TYR A 108 5.68 -17.85 26.93
CA TYR A 108 5.82 -18.51 25.63
C TYR A 108 5.06 -17.79 24.50
N VAL A 109 3.91 -17.15 24.77
CA VAL A 109 3.16 -16.41 23.75
C VAL A 109 3.95 -15.17 23.33
N ARG A 110 4.57 -14.51 24.30
CA ARG A 110 5.41 -13.33 24.05
C ARG A 110 6.65 -13.69 23.25
N GLU A 111 7.27 -14.84 23.55
CA GLU A 111 8.44 -15.34 22.81
C GLU A 111 8.08 -15.73 21.37
N ARG A 112 6.95 -16.40 21.15
CA ARG A 112 6.42 -16.70 19.81
C ARG A 112 6.15 -15.45 18.99
N LEU A 113 5.56 -14.41 19.61
CA LEU A 113 5.34 -13.13 18.94
C LEU A 113 6.64 -12.39 18.67
N SER A 114 7.54 -12.33 19.65
CA SER A 114 8.85 -11.68 19.51
C SER A 114 9.67 -12.31 18.38
N SER A 115 9.72 -13.64 18.30
CA SER A 115 10.37 -14.35 17.20
C SER A 115 9.69 -14.10 15.86
N THR A 116 8.36 -14.10 15.80
CA THR A 116 7.62 -13.78 14.56
C THR A 116 8.00 -12.39 14.03
N TYR A 117 8.02 -11.37 14.90
CA TYR A 117 8.40 -10.01 14.52
C TYR A 117 9.91 -9.84 14.25
N SER A 118 10.78 -10.63 14.89
CA SER A 118 12.21 -10.61 14.58
C SER A 118 12.49 -11.19 13.20
N TYR A 119 11.83 -12.30 12.82
CA TYR A 119 11.88 -12.83 11.46
C TYR A 119 11.24 -11.89 10.45
N LEU A 120 10.17 -11.16 10.80
CA LEU A 120 9.61 -10.11 9.94
C LEU A 120 10.66 -9.03 9.65
N ALA A 121 11.30 -8.49 10.68
CA ALA A 121 12.36 -7.48 10.54
C ALA A 121 13.54 -8.02 9.72
N GLY A 122 13.96 -9.26 10.00
CA GLY A 122 14.99 -9.96 9.24
C GLY A 122 14.60 -10.14 7.77
N SER A 123 13.35 -10.49 7.48
CA SER A 123 12.84 -10.67 6.11
C SER A 123 12.93 -9.37 5.32
N LEU A 124 12.55 -8.25 5.94
CA LEU A 124 12.66 -6.92 5.34
C LEU A 124 14.12 -6.53 5.08
N ALA A 125 15.02 -6.81 6.02
CA ALA A 125 16.44 -6.54 5.87
C ALA A 125 17.07 -7.37 4.72
N VAL A 126 16.78 -8.68 4.67
CA VAL A 126 17.25 -9.57 3.59
C VAL A 126 16.67 -9.13 2.25
N THR A 127 15.39 -8.75 2.21
CA THR A 127 14.75 -8.24 0.98
C THR A 127 15.42 -6.96 0.49
N ALA A 128 15.71 -6.02 1.38
CA ALA A 128 16.39 -4.77 1.03
C ALA A 128 17.82 -5.02 0.55
N ALA A 129 18.58 -5.85 1.25
CA ALA A 129 19.94 -6.23 0.85
C ALA A 129 19.95 -6.93 -0.51
N SER A 130 19.03 -7.87 -0.72
CA SER A 130 18.85 -8.56 -2.00
C SER A 130 18.46 -7.59 -3.12
N GLY A 131 17.53 -6.66 -2.87
CA GLY A 131 17.13 -5.66 -3.86
C GLY A 131 18.29 -4.76 -4.28
N VAL A 132 19.13 -4.35 -3.33
CA VAL A 132 20.36 -3.60 -3.63
C VAL A 132 21.33 -4.45 -4.46
N ALA A 133 21.57 -5.71 -4.07
CA ALA A 133 22.45 -6.61 -4.81
C ALA A 133 21.94 -6.88 -6.25
N ALA A 134 20.64 -7.14 -6.39
CA ALA A 134 19.96 -7.36 -7.65
C ALA A 134 20.00 -6.12 -8.55
N SER A 135 19.83 -4.92 -8.00
CA SER A 135 19.87 -3.67 -8.77
C SER A 135 21.23 -3.38 -9.40
N ARG A 136 22.30 -3.95 -8.83
CA ARG A 136 23.67 -3.86 -9.36
C ARG A 136 23.97 -4.91 -10.42
N ASN A 137 23.12 -5.93 -10.59
CA ASN A 137 23.33 -7.01 -11.54
C ASN A 137 22.47 -6.79 -12.81
N ALA A 138 23.14 -6.53 -13.93
CA ALA A 138 22.49 -6.28 -15.21
C ALA A 138 21.62 -7.45 -15.71
N ALA A 139 21.98 -8.71 -15.40
CA ALA A 139 21.19 -9.87 -15.80
C ALA A 139 19.86 -9.92 -15.05
N ILE A 140 19.89 -9.73 -13.73
CA ILE A 140 18.68 -9.72 -12.89
C ILE A 140 17.79 -8.52 -13.25
N MET A 141 18.39 -7.35 -13.48
CA MET A 141 17.67 -6.17 -13.95
C MET A 141 16.98 -6.41 -15.29
N ARG A 142 17.67 -7.00 -16.28
CA ARG A 142 17.05 -7.34 -17.58
C ARG A 142 15.87 -8.31 -17.44
N LEU A 143 15.99 -9.32 -16.57
CA LEU A 143 14.92 -10.28 -16.31
C LEU A 143 13.72 -9.67 -15.57
N THR A 144 13.96 -8.78 -14.62
CA THR A 144 12.89 -8.15 -13.81
C THR A 144 12.25 -6.97 -14.55
N GLN A 145 12.96 -6.37 -15.50
CA GLN A 145 12.46 -5.33 -16.39
C GLN A 145 11.91 -5.84 -17.71
N SER A 146 11.97 -7.16 -18.00
CA SER A 146 11.40 -7.70 -19.22
C SER A 146 9.87 -7.54 -19.15
N GLY A 147 9.40 -6.38 -19.59
CA GLY A 147 8.01 -5.98 -19.57
C GLY A 147 7.21 -6.88 -20.50
N GLY A 148 6.16 -7.49 -19.96
CA GLY A 148 5.28 -8.36 -20.73
C GLY A 148 4.51 -9.31 -19.83
N VAL A 149 3.43 -9.87 -20.39
CA VAL A 149 2.56 -10.84 -19.69
C VAL A 149 3.36 -12.08 -19.25
N MET A 150 4.32 -12.53 -20.06
CA MET A 150 5.19 -13.66 -19.71
C MET A 150 6.11 -13.34 -18.52
N GLY A 151 6.66 -12.12 -18.45
CA GLY A 151 7.47 -11.65 -17.32
C GLY A 151 6.66 -11.55 -16.03
N LEU A 152 5.40 -11.12 -16.12
CA LEU A 152 4.46 -11.13 -14.98
C LEU A 152 4.25 -12.55 -14.45
N PHE A 153 3.88 -13.50 -15.32
CA PHE A 153 3.63 -14.87 -14.88
C PHE A 153 4.88 -15.56 -14.37
N ALA A 154 6.05 -15.28 -14.96
CA ALA A 154 7.32 -15.81 -14.48
C ALA A 154 7.67 -15.28 -13.08
N THR A 155 7.59 -13.96 -12.87
CA THR A 155 7.85 -13.37 -11.54
C THR A 155 6.83 -13.83 -10.50
N LEU A 156 5.56 -13.94 -10.87
CA LEU A 156 4.51 -14.49 -10.01
C LEU A 156 4.79 -15.96 -9.64
N ALA A 157 5.17 -16.79 -10.61
CA ALA A 157 5.52 -18.18 -10.37
C ALA A 157 6.73 -18.33 -9.44
N VAL A 158 7.75 -17.47 -9.58
CA VAL A 158 8.91 -17.45 -8.68
C VAL A 158 8.51 -17.05 -7.26
N ILE A 159 7.73 -15.98 -7.10
CA ILE A 159 7.29 -15.51 -5.78
C ILE A 159 6.41 -16.56 -5.09
N ILE A 160 5.40 -17.07 -5.79
CA ILE A 160 4.49 -18.09 -5.25
C ILE A 160 5.27 -19.38 -4.97
N GLY A 161 6.10 -19.84 -5.91
CA GLY A 161 6.86 -21.08 -5.77
C GLY A 161 7.83 -21.05 -4.60
N THR A 162 8.60 -19.97 -4.45
CA THR A 162 9.51 -19.80 -3.30
C THR A 162 8.74 -19.63 -1.99
N GLY A 163 7.57 -18.99 -2.01
CA GLY A 163 6.71 -18.84 -0.83
C GLY A 163 6.06 -20.16 -0.39
N VAL A 164 5.60 -20.98 -1.34
CA VAL A 164 5.07 -22.33 -1.08
C VAL A 164 6.17 -23.24 -0.55
N LEU A 165 7.38 -23.17 -1.14
CA LEU A 165 8.55 -23.91 -0.66
C LEU A 165 8.93 -23.53 0.77
N CYS A 166 8.97 -22.22 1.08
CA CYS A 166 9.24 -21.76 2.43
C CYS A 166 8.20 -22.29 3.43
N GLN A 167 6.92 -22.35 3.03
CA GLN A 167 5.84 -22.84 3.87
C GLN A 167 5.80 -24.35 4.04
N SER A 168 6.20 -25.12 3.02
CA SER A 168 6.14 -26.57 3.03
C SER A 168 7.24 -27.22 3.88
N ILE A 169 8.33 -26.51 4.14
CA ILE A 169 9.44 -27.01 4.96
C ILE A 169 9.11 -26.81 6.45
N ASP A 170 9.22 -27.89 7.22
CA ASP A 170 9.01 -27.86 8.66
C ASP A 170 10.11 -27.07 9.38
N TYR A 171 9.74 -26.32 10.40
CA TYR A 171 10.64 -25.46 11.18
C TYR A 171 11.76 -26.25 11.89
N ASP A 172 11.53 -27.52 12.21
CA ASP A 172 12.52 -28.40 12.86
C ASP A 172 13.74 -28.66 11.97
N SER A 173 13.58 -28.51 10.65
CA SER A 173 14.69 -28.55 9.69
C SER A 173 15.37 -27.19 9.54
N THR A 174 16.09 -26.76 10.59
CA THR A 174 16.57 -25.38 10.75
C THR A 174 17.31 -24.85 9.51
N VAL A 175 18.27 -25.60 8.94
CA VAL A 175 19.05 -25.13 7.78
C VAL A 175 18.17 -24.99 6.54
N ALA A 176 17.38 -26.02 6.21
CA ALA A 176 16.52 -26.01 5.03
C ALA A 176 15.48 -24.89 5.10
N LYS A 177 14.89 -24.69 6.28
CA LYS A 177 13.90 -23.63 6.51
C LYS A 177 14.51 -22.24 6.32
N HIS A 178 15.67 -21.97 6.90
CA HIS A 178 16.33 -20.67 6.79
C HIS A 178 16.83 -20.40 5.37
N LEU A 179 17.28 -21.43 4.64
CA LEU A 179 17.63 -21.29 3.23
C LEU A 179 16.41 -20.98 2.36
N ALA A 180 15.29 -21.68 2.55
CA ALA A 180 14.06 -21.40 1.79
C ALA A 180 13.47 -20.03 2.13
N TRP A 181 13.55 -19.62 3.39
CA TRP A 181 13.20 -18.27 3.84
C TRP A 181 14.06 -17.20 3.17
N MET A 182 15.40 -17.34 3.23
CA MET A 182 16.32 -16.41 2.57
C MET A 182 16.13 -16.39 1.06
N LEU A 183 15.85 -17.54 0.44
CA LEU A 183 15.55 -17.64 -0.99
C LEU A 183 14.28 -16.85 -1.33
N HIS A 184 13.20 -16.99 -0.55
CA HIS A 184 11.97 -16.26 -0.78
C HIS A 184 12.16 -14.75 -0.61
N CYS A 185 12.78 -14.30 0.49
CA CYS A 185 13.08 -12.89 0.71
C CYS A 185 14.04 -12.34 -0.35
N GLY A 186 15.01 -13.15 -0.77
CA GLY A 186 15.94 -12.83 -1.84
C GLY A 186 15.24 -12.62 -3.17
N ALA A 187 14.35 -13.54 -3.55
CA ALA A 187 13.55 -13.47 -4.77
C ALA A 187 12.62 -12.24 -4.77
N MET A 188 11.96 -11.94 -3.64
CA MET A 188 11.17 -10.72 -3.48
C MET A 188 12.03 -9.47 -3.69
N GLY A 189 13.22 -9.41 -3.07
CA GLY A 189 14.14 -8.30 -3.25
C GLY A 189 14.57 -8.12 -4.71
N ALA A 190 14.83 -9.21 -5.42
CA ALA A 190 15.16 -9.18 -6.84
C ALA A 190 14.00 -8.62 -7.69
N VAL A 191 12.76 -9.07 -7.46
CA VAL A 191 11.58 -8.55 -8.17
C VAL A 191 11.37 -7.05 -7.91
N LEU A 192 11.76 -6.56 -6.72
CA LEU A 192 11.68 -5.15 -6.37
C LEU A 192 12.85 -4.30 -6.88
N ALA A 193 13.91 -4.90 -7.43
CA ALA A 193 15.10 -4.20 -7.87
C ALA A 193 14.84 -3.05 -8.88
N PRO A 194 13.91 -3.17 -9.85
CA PRO A 194 13.58 -2.07 -10.76
C PRO A 194 13.04 -0.81 -10.07
N MET A 195 12.57 -0.91 -8.81
CA MET A 195 12.10 0.26 -8.07
C MET A 195 13.21 1.28 -7.77
N VAL A 196 14.48 0.88 -7.85
CA VAL A 196 15.62 1.80 -7.69
C VAL A 196 15.55 2.98 -8.68
N TYR A 197 14.91 2.82 -9.83
CA TYR A 197 14.69 3.91 -10.79
C TYR A 197 13.74 5.02 -10.30
N ILE A 198 12.89 4.74 -9.29
CA ILE A 198 12.04 5.77 -8.66
C ILE A 198 12.90 6.78 -7.87
N GLY A 199 14.11 6.37 -7.47
CA GLY A 199 15.09 7.21 -6.79
C GLY A 199 15.19 6.92 -5.29
N GLY A 200 16.42 6.82 -4.79
CA GLY A 200 16.74 6.49 -3.39
C GLY A 200 16.01 7.36 -2.34
N PRO A 201 15.98 8.70 -2.47
CA PRO A 201 15.28 9.56 -1.52
C PRO A 201 13.77 9.31 -1.46
N VAL A 202 13.13 8.98 -2.58
CA VAL A 202 11.70 8.68 -2.64
C VAL A 202 11.42 7.34 -1.95
N LEU A 203 12.23 6.31 -2.25
CA LEU A 203 12.12 5.00 -1.61
C LEU A 203 12.32 5.09 -0.09
N MET A 204 13.28 5.88 0.38
CA MET A 204 13.53 6.07 1.81
C MET A 204 12.32 6.69 2.52
N ARG A 205 11.69 7.71 1.92
CA ARG A 205 10.47 8.31 2.48
C ARG A 205 9.29 7.34 2.45
N ALA A 206 9.12 6.60 1.35
CA ALA A 206 8.09 5.57 1.24
C ALA A 206 8.27 4.48 2.29
N ALA A 207 9.51 4.08 2.58
CA ALA A 207 9.83 3.14 3.66
C ALA A 207 9.43 3.69 5.03
N TRP A 208 9.75 4.94 5.35
CA TRP A 208 9.33 5.58 6.61
C TRP A 208 7.81 5.71 6.74
N TYR A 209 7.10 6.09 5.69
CA TYR A 209 5.63 6.12 5.71
C TYR A 209 5.04 4.73 5.88
N THR A 210 5.61 3.73 5.21
CA THR A 210 5.18 2.34 5.36
C THR A 210 5.41 1.86 6.79
N ALA A 211 6.57 2.15 7.40
CA ALA A 211 6.84 1.82 8.79
C ALA A 211 5.82 2.48 9.73
N GLY A 212 5.45 3.75 9.49
CA GLY A 212 4.41 4.45 10.25
C GLY A 212 3.02 3.82 10.09
N ILE A 213 2.63 3.49 8.85
CA ILE A 213 1.37 2.80 8.56
C ILE A 213 1.34 1.44 9.26
N VAL A 214 2.41 0.66 9.12
CA VAL A 214 2.51 -0.69 9.68
C VAL A 214 2.47 -0.66 11.20
N ALA A 215 3.24 0.22 11.82
CA ALA A 215 3.23 0.38 13.28
C ALA A 215 1.87 0.88 13.79
N GLY A 216 1.27 1.86 13.13
CA GLY A 216 -0.05 2.41 13.51
C GLY A 216 -1.18 1.39 13.38
N LEU A 217 -1.21 0.63 12.29
CA LEU A 217 -2.19 -0.43 12.07
C LEU A 217 -1.94 -1.63 12.99
N SER A 218 -0.68 -2.01 13.25
CA SER A 218 -0.37 -3.10 14.19
C SER A 218 -0.79 -2.74 15.63
N ALA A 219 -0.54 -1.50 16.07
CA ALA A 219 -1.02 -1.01 17.36
C ALA A 219 -2.55 -1.04 17.42
N THR A 220 -3.20 -0.61 16.35
CA THR A 220 -4.65 -0.65 16.20
C THR A 220 -5.18 -2.09 16.32
N ALA A 221 -4.57 -3.06 15.63
CA ALA A 221 -4.97 -4.47 15.66
C ALA A 221 -4.94 -5.05 17.07
N ILE A 222 -3.94 -4.68 17.88
CA ILE A 222 -3.80 -5.13 19.27
C ILE A 222 -4.82 -4.43 20.19
N THR A 223 -5.29 -3.24 19.84
CA THR A 223 -6.35 -2.56 20.62
C THR A 223 -7.76 -2.97 20.24
N ALA A 224 -7.97 -3.45 19.00
CA ALA A 224 -9.29 -3.78 18.49
C ALA A 224 -9.80 -5.16 18.97
N PRO A 225 -11.12 -5.32 19.21
CA PRO A 225 -11.72 -6.60 19.58
C PRO A 225 -11.57 -7.63 18.43
N SER A 226 -11.09 -8.83 18.78
CA SER A 226 -10.50 -9.79 17.83
C SER A 226 -11.51 -10.63 17.02
N GLU A 227 -12.76 -10.72 17.44
CA GLU A 227 -13.75 -11.65 16.87
C GLU A 227 -14.27 -11.20 15.50
N LYS A 228 -14.49 -9.89 15.31
CA LYS A 228 -15.12 -9.35 14.09
C LYS A 228 -14.21 -9.33 12.86
N PHE A 229 -12.91 -9.18 13.06
CA PHE A 229 -11.97 -9.01 11.95
C PHE A 229 -11.56 -10.35 11.34
N LEU A 230 -11.51 -11.47 12.07
CA LEU A 230 -11.28 -12.80 11.48
C LEU A 230 -12.38 -13.21 10.48
N MET A 231 -13.61 -12.78 10.71
CA MET A 231 -14.73 -13.02 9.78
C MET A 231 -14.62 -12.16 8.50
N MET A 232 -13.70 -11.20 8.46
CA MET A 232 -13.53 -10.29 7.33
C MET A 232 -12.65 -10.85 6.21
N SER A 233 -12.09 -12.05 6.38
CA SER A 233 -11.30 -12.75 5.35
C SER A 233 -12.04 -12.92 4.01
N GLY A 234 -13.36 -13.16 4.04
CA GLY A 234 -14.19 -13.27 2.83
C GLY A 234 -14.22 -11.98 1.99
N PRO A 235 -14.69 -10.85 2.55
CA PRO A 235 -14.63 -9.55 1.88
C PRO A 235 -13.23 -9.12 1.45
N LEU A 236 -12.22 -9.37 2.27
CA LEU A 236 -10.82 -9.06 1.94
C LEU A 236 -10.34 -9.86 0.72
N ALA A 237 -10.68 -11.15 0.64
CA ALA A 237 -10.36 -11.99 -0.51
C ALA A 237 -11.03 -11.50 -1.81
N MET A 238 -12.30 -11.05 -1.73
CA MET A 238 -12.97 -10.43 -2.88
C MET A 238 -12.25 -9.15 -3.32
N GLY A 239 -11.87 -8.29 -2.37
CA GLY A 239 -11.09 -7.08 -2.64
C GLY A 239 -9.75 -7.40 -3.31
N LEU A 240 -9.07 -8.46 -2.86
CA LEU A 240 -7.81 -8.92 -3.47
C LEU A 240 -8.03 -9.37 -4.91
N GLY A 241 -9.11 -10.09 -5.19
CA GLY A 241 -9.51 -10.46 -6.55
C GLY A 241 -9.68 -9.23 -7.46
N VAL A 242 -10.35 -8.18 -6.97
CA VAL A 242 -10.53 -6.92 -7.72
C VAL A 242 -9.18 -6.26 -8.02
N VAL A 243 -8.32 -6.12 -7.02
CA VAL A 243 -6.99 -5.51 -7.19
C VAL A 243 -6.11 -6.34 -8.11
N PHE A 244 -6.21 -7.67 -8.04
CA PHE A 244 -5.49 -8.60 -8.90
C PHE A 244 -5.92 -8.49 -10.36
N VAL A 245 -7.23 -8.52 -10.63
CA VAL A 245 -7.77 -8.32 -11.99
C VAL A 245 -7.42 -6.93 -12.52
N ALA A 246 -7.47 -5.89 -11.68
CA ALA A 246 -7.04 -4.57 -12.07
C ALA A 246 -5.55 -4.53 -12.45
N ASN A 247 -4.69 -5.24 -11.72
CA ASN A 247 -3.27 -5.36 -12.01
C ASN A 247 -3.00 -6.11 -13.33
N ILE A 248 -3.78 -7.15 -13.65
CA ILE A 248 -3.70 -7.79 -14.97
C ILE A 248 -4.18 -6.84 -16.07
N GLY A 249 -5.25 -6.07 -15.80
CA GLY A 249 -5.82 -5.13 -16.76
C GLY A 249 -4.85 -4.02 -17.20
N THR A 250 -3.93 -3.58 -16.34
CA THR A 250 -2.97 -2.51 -16.69
C THR A 250 -1.96 -2.91 -17.76
N PHE A 251 -1.80 -4.21 -18.05
CA PHE A 251 -1.01 -4.69 -19.18
C PHE A 251 -1.71 -4.51 -20.52
N PHE A 252 -3.04 -4.51 -20.53
CA PHE A 252 -3.83 -4.38 -21.76
C PHE A 252 -4.20 -2.92 -22.06
N PHE A 253 -4.23 -2.06 -21.04
CA PHE A 253 -4.66 -0.68 -21.18
C PHE A 253 -3.54 0.31 -20.85
N HIS A 254 -3.22 1.18 -21.80
CA HIS A 254 -2.16 2.17 -21.62
C HIS A 254 -2.49 3.14 -20.46
N PRO A 255 -1.53 3.46 -19.56
CA PRO A 255 -1.75 4.35 -18.41
C PRO A 255 -2.22 5.76 -18.74
N GLY A 256 -2.00 6.21 -19.99
CA GLY A 256 -2.47 7.51 -20.49
C GLY A 256 -3.96 7.55 -20.85
N THR A 257 -4.66 6.42 -20.87
CA THR A 257 -6.11 6.35 -21.10
C THR A 257 -6.88 6.54 -19.78
N ALA A 258 -8.11 7.03 -19.84
CA ALA A 258 -8.95 7.19 -18.65
C ALA A 258 -9.18 5.84 -17.93
N LEU A 259 -9.42 4.77 -18.67
CA LEU A 259 -9.58 3.42 -18.13
C LEU A 259 -8.27 2.87 -17.56
N GLY A 260 -7.14 3.02 -18.26
CA GLY A 260 -5.83 2.61 -17.74
C GLY A 260 -5.44 3.36 -16.46
N ALA A 261 -5.69 4.67 -16.40
CA ALA A 261 -5.50 5.46 -15.18
C ALA A 261 -6.48 5.04 -14.06
N GLY A 262 -7.71 4.64 -14.41
CA GLY A 262 -8.67 4.04 -13.48
C GLY A 262 -8.15 2.76 -12.85
N LEU A 263 -7.69 1.81 -13.67
CA LEU A 263 -7.11 0.56 -13.20
C LEU A 263 -5.87 0.80 -12.34
N MET A 264 -4.96 1.69 -12.77
CA MET A 264 -3.80 2.07 -11.96
C MET A 264 -4.20 2.72 -10.63
N SER A 265 -5.27 3.52 -10.59
CA SER A 265 -5.79 4.08 -9.33
C SER A 265 -6.33 3.00 -8.40
N VAL A 266 -7.09 2.02 -8.91
CA VAL A 266 -7.56 0.87 -8.12
C VAL A 266 -6.40 0.05 -7.60
N VAL A 267 -5.39 -0.23 -8.44
CA VAL A 267 -4.17 -0.91 -8.04
C VAL A 267 -3.51 -0.12 -6.92
N LEU A 268 -3.15 1.15 -7.14
CA LEU A 268 -2.39 1.95 -6.17
C LEU A 268 -3.15 2.23 -4.88
N TYR A 269 -4.30 2.89 -4.95
CA TYR A 269 -5.03 3.37 -3.77
C TYR A 269 -5.95 2.30 -3.20
N GLY A 270 -6.69 1.60 -4.05
CA GLY A 270 -7.55 0.50 -3.61
C GLY A 270 -6.74 -0.63 -2.99
N GLY A 271 -5.63 -1.01 -3.64
CA GLY A 271 -4.70 -1.97 -3.08
C GLY A 271 -4.04 -1.51 -1.78
N LEU A 272 -3.73 -0.22 -1.63
CA LEU A 272 -3.14 0.30 -0.38
C LEU A 272 -4.12 0.18 0.79
N ILE A 273 -5.40 0.53 0.57
CA ILE A 273 -6.47 0.35 1.56
C ILE A 273 -6.62 -1.13 1.90
N LEU A 274 -6.66 -1.98 0.88
CA LEU A 274 -6.85 -3.41 1.05
C LEU A 274 -5.72 -4.07 1.85
N PHE A 275 -4.45 -3.82 1.50
CA PHE A 275 -3.32 -4.40 2.23
C PHE A 275 -3.14 -3.80 3.62
N SER A 276 -3.59 -2.56 3.84
CA SER A 276 -3.71 -2.00 5.19
C SER A 276 -4.74 -2.76 6.03
N ALA A 277 -5.86 -3.16 5.43
CA ALA A 277 -6.85 -3.99 6.10
C ALA A 277 -6.37 -5.44 6.32
N PHE A 278 -5.66 -6.04 5.35
CA PHE A 278 -5.00 -7.35 5.53
C PHE A 278 -3.99 -7.32 6.67
N LEU A 279 -3.16 -6.27 6.75
CA LEU A 279 -2.20 -6.15 7.84
C LEU A 279 -2.88 -6.16 9.20
N LEU A 280 -4.01 -5.47 9.34
CA LEU A 280 -4.81 -5.46 10.57
C LEU A 280 -5.35 -6.87 10.89
N HIS A 281 -5.94 -7.53 9.89
CA HIS A 281 -6.46 -8.90 10.00
C HIS A 281 -5.35 -9.90 10.40
N ASP A 282 -4.21 -9.83 9.72
CA ASP A 282 -3.12 -10.79 9.86
C ASP A 282 -2.34 -10.58 11.16
N THR A 283 -2.23 -9.33 11.63
CA THR A 283 -1.70 -9.04 12.98
C THR A 283 -2.53 -9.76 14.05
N GLN A 284 -3.86 -9.68 13.96
CA GLN A 284 -4.73 -10.36 14.91
C GLN A 284 -4.70 -11.88 14.73
N ARG A 285 -4.64 -12.37 13.49
CA ARG A 285 -4.50 -13.79 13.19
C ARG A 285 -3.22 -14.37 13.80
N VAL A 286 -2.09 -13.68 13.68
CA VAL A 286 -0.80 -14.09 14.26
C VAL A 286 -0.86 -14.13 15.78
N VAL A 287 -1.46 -13.12 16.42
CA VAL A 287 -1.64 -13.12 17.88
C VAL A 287 -2.53 -14.27 18.34
N LYS A 288 -3.65 -14.47 17.66
CA LYS A 288 -4.58 -15.56 17.96
C LYS A 288 -3.92 -16.93 17.75
N HIS A 289 -3.11 -17.07 16.69
CA HIS A 289 -2.36 -18.28 16.41
C HIS A 289 -1.30 -18.55 17.48
N ALA A 290 -0.54 -17.53 17.92
CA ALA A 290 0.46 -17.68 18.97
C ALA A 290 -0.13 -18.12 20.33
N GLN A 291 -1.36 -17.67 20.64
CA GLN A 291 -2.09 -18.04 21.86
C GLN A 291 -2.64 -19.48 21.80
N MET A 292 -3.31 -19.84 20.69
CA MET A 292 -3.98 -21.14 20.56
C MET A 292 -3.04 -22.29 20.20
N TYR A 293 -1.84 -22.01 19.72
CA TYR A 293 -0.91 -23.06 19.33
C TYR A 293 -0.55 -23.94 20.55
N PRO A 294 -0.80 -25.25 20.51
CA PRO A 294 -0.57 -26.12 21.65
C PRO A 294 0.86 -25.99 22.16
N GLN A 295 1.05 -26.03 23.47
CA GLN A 295 2.40 -26.17 24.00
C GLN A 295 2.93 -27.55 23.61
N GLN A 296 4.21 -27.60 23.24
CA GLN A 296 4.89 -28.87 22.98
C GLN A 296 5.13 -29.54 24.34
N THR A 297 4.07 -30.11 24.91
CA THR A 297 4.17 -30.91 26.12
C THR A 297 4.79 -32.23 25.70
N ARG A 298 6.10 -32.41 25.95
CA ARG A 298 6.79 -33.69 25.80
C ARG A 298 6.28 -34.66 26.87
N MET A 299 5.06 -35.14 26.69
CA MET A 299 4.52 -36.25 27.47
C MET A 299 4.82 -37.55 26.71
N TYR A 300 5.44 -38.51 27.39
CA TYR A 300 5.85 -39.78 26.79
C TYR A 300 4.62 -40.49 26.19
N GLY A 301 4.57 -40.64 24.86
CA GLY A 301 3.46 -41.27 24.14
C GLY A 301 2.43 -40.34 23.47
N ALA A 302 2.56 -39.01 23.58
CA ALA A 302 1.71 -38.08 22.83
C ALA A 302 2.23 -37.87 21.38
N PRO A 303 1.35 -37.62 20.39
CA PRO A 303 1.76 -37.27 19.03
C PRO A 303 2.76 -36.11 19.05
N GLN A 304 3.83 -36.15 18.24
CA GLN A 304 4.77 -35.03 18.12
C GLN A 304 4.02 -33.79 17.61
N ILE A 305 3.68 -32.88 18.52
CA ILE A 305 3.16 -31.55 18.17
C ILE A 305 4.32 -30.80 17.51
N ARG A 306 4.11 -30.33 16.28
CA ARG A 306 5.10 -29.56 15.52
C ARG A 306 5.55 -28.32 16.32
N SER A 307 6.77 -27.88 16.10
CA SER A 307 7.26 -26.63 16.68
C SER A 307 6.48 -25.44 16.10
N PHE A 308 6.24 -24.40 16.92
CA PHE A 308 5.68 -23.15 16.42
C PHE A 308 6.62 -22.56 15.37
N ASP A 309 6.09 -22.25 14.18
CA ASP A 309 6.87 -21.75 13.05
C ASP A 309 6.70 -20.22 12.91
N PRO A 310 7.61 -19.41 13.48
CA PRO A 310 7.54 -17.96 13.39
C PRO A 310 7.76 -17.44 11.95
N ILE A 311 8.48 -18.19 11.10
CA ILE A 311 8.77 -17.80 9.72
C ILE A 311 7.51 -17.87 8.87
N ASN A 312 6.72 -18.95 9.04
CA ASN A 312 5.43 -19.07 8.37
C ASN A 312 4.39 -18.11 8.93
N ALA A 313 4.41 -17.87 10.25
CA ALA A 313 3.46 -16.96 10.90
C ALA A 313 3.62 -15.50 10.43
N GLN A 314 4.85 -15.03 10.18
CA GLN A 314 5.09 -13.65 9.74
C GLN A 314 4.89 -13.44 8.23
N LEU A 315 4.82 -14.51 7.43
CA LEU A 315 4.92 -14.40 5.98
C LEU A 315 3.79 -13.56 5.36
N SER A 316 2.58 -13.65 5.89
CA SER A 316 1.45 -12.87 5.39
C SER A 316 1.58 -11.38 5.74
N ILE A 317 1.98 -11.06 6.98
CA ILE A 317 2.33 -9.70 7.42
C ILE A 317 3.46 -9.12 6.54
N TYR A 318 4.49 -9.91 6.27
CA TYR A 318 5.59 -9.50 5.38
C TYR A 318 5.12 -9.12 3.98
N MET A 319 4.23 -9.91 3.40
CA MET A 319 3.67 -9.62 2.08
C MET A 319 2.81 -8.36 2.09
N ASP A 320 2.03 -8.12 3.14
CA ASP A 320 1.25 -6.88 3.28
C ASP A 320 2.17 -5.66 3.38
N VAL A 321 3.23 -5.73 4.20
CA VAL A 321 4.22 -4.66 4.36
C VAL A 321 4.87 -4.31 3.03
N LEU A 322 5.31 -5.32 2.25
CA LEU A 322 5.91 -5.07 0.94
C LEU A 322 4.89 -4.48 -0.04
N ASN A 323 3.66 -4.98 -0.07
CA ASN A 323 2.64 -4.43 -0.95
C ASN A 323 2.29 -2.97 -0.61
N ILE A 324 2.22 -2.61 0.67
CA ILE A 324 2.07 -1.23 1.13
C ILE A 324 3.26 -0.39 0.67
N PHE A 325 4.48 -0.88 0.87
CA PHE A 325 5.71 -0.18 0.48
C PHE A 325 5.76 0.13 -1.02
N ILE A 326 5.51 -0.88 -1.87
CA ILE A 326 5.54 -0.73 -3.33
C ILE A 326 4.54 0.36 -3.74
N ARG A 327 3.32 0.32 -3.19
CA ARG A 327 2.26 1.30 -3.49
C ARG A 327 2.64 2.70 -3.04
N MET A 328 3.18 2.84 -1.84
CA MET A 328 3.65 4.13 -1.35
C MET A 328 4.78 4.68 -2.21
N ALA A 329 5.75 3.86 -2.58
CA ALA A 329 6.83 4.26 -3.47
C ALA A 329 6.33 4.69 -4.85
N MET A 330 5.37 3.96 -5.44
CA MET A 330 4.77 4.33 -6.73
C MET A 330 3.96 5.65 -6.65
N ILE A 331 3.16 5.83 -5.58
CA ILE A 331 2.39 7.06 -5.34
C ILE A 331 3.35 8.26 -5.21
N MET A 332 4.43 8.11 -4.44
CA MET A 332 5.42 9.16 -4.21
C MET A 332 6.35 9.39 -5.41
N GLY A 333 6.59 8.36 -6.21
CA GLY A 333 7.39 8.39 -7.43
C GLY A 333 6.78 9.20 -8.57
N GLY A 334 5.55 9.68 -8.41
CA GLY A 334 4.88 10.49 -9.43
C GLY A 334 4.25 9.69 -10.56
N MET A 335 4.04 8.38 -10.39
CA MET A 335 3.16 7.60 -11.29
C MET A 335 1.69 8.07 -11.21
N SER A 336 1.35 8.83 -10.16
CA SER A 336 0.14 9.64 -10.05
C SER A 336 0.25 10.91 -10.90
N GLY A 337 0.01 10.75 -12.21
CA GLY A 337 -0.49 11.73 -13.20
C GLY A 337 -0.37 13.25 -13.02
N THR A 338 0.65 13.82 -12.38
CA THR A 338 0.82 15.28 -12.30
C THR A 338 2.29 15.67 -12.29
N ARG A 339 2.93 15.61 -13.46
CA ARG A 339 4.15 16.38 -13.72
C ARG A 339 4.25 16.80 -15.17
N LYS A 340 3.53 17.87 -15.51
CA LYS A 340 3.99 18.91 -16.43
C LYS A 340 3.49 20.26 -15.90
N LYS A 341 4.37 20.96 -15.18
CA LYS A 341 4.45 22.42 -15.29
C LYS A 341 5.58 22.69 -16.27
#